data_AF-K4KF79-F1
#
_entry.id   AF-K4KF79-F1
#
_cell.length_a   1.000
_cell.length_b   1.000
_cell.length_c   1.000
_cell.angle_alpha   90.00
_cell.angle_beta   90.00
_cell.angle_gamma   90.00
#
_symmetry.space_group_name_H-M   'P 1'
#
loop_
_entity.id
_entity.type
_entity.pdbx_description
1 polymer ?
#
loop_
_entity_poly.entity_id
_entity_poly.type
_entity_poly.pdbx_seq_one_letter_code
_entity_poly.pdbx_strand_id
1 'polypeptide(L)'
;MDFDDWKVGGDGRSASHPSGFTLTIEGNPKDPSAVNPGRFPPGLSAIEQVRLLRHGVEAIASAAKRVAPAMPKSPSDRPVLSIKRKSPDAKTPA
;
A
#
# COMPACT_ATOMS: atom_id res chain seq x y z
N MET A 1 -16.87 -17.76 4.27
CA MET A 1 -15.43 -17.88 3.92
C MET A 1 -14.69 -16.84 4.74
N ASP A 2 -13.58 -17.21 5.36
CA ASP A 2 -12.66 -16.23 5.96
C ASP A 2 -11.84 -15.60 4.81
N PHE A 3 -11.70 -14.27 4.80
CA PHE A 3 -10.94 -13.55 3.76
C PHE A 3 -9.55 -13.13 4.26
N ASP A 4 -9.30 -13.24 5.56
CA ASP A 4 -8.09 -12.79 6.23
C ASP A 4 -7.08 -13.93 6.49
N ASP A 5 -7.48 -15.19 6.26
CA ASP A 5 -6.65 -16.38 6.48
C ASP A 5 -5.62 -16.60 5.35
N TRP A 6 -4.71 -15.64 5.20
CA TRP A 6 -3.67 -15.67 4.18
C TRP A 6 -2.34 -16.20 4.70
N LYS A 7 -1.76 -17.14 3.95
CA LYS A 7 -0.40 -17.64 4.17
C LYS A 7 0.55 -17.01 3.17
N VAL A 8 1.35 -16.06 3.64
CA VAL A 8 2.39 -15.42 2.82
C VAL A 8 3.60 -16.34 2.70
N GLY A 9 4.11 -16.52 1.49
CA GLY A 9 5.33 -17.28 1.21
C GLY A 9 6.57 -16.64 1.83
N GLY A 10 7.61 -17.43 2.05
CA GLY A 10 8.87 -16.95 2.65
C GLY A 10 9.58 -15.89 1.82
N ASP A 11 9.21 -15.73 0.55
CA ASP A 11 9.68 -14.70 -0.36
C ASP A 11 9.03 -13.32 -0.13
N GLY A 12 7.94 -13.26 0.64
CA GLY A 12 7.20 -12.02 0.93
C GLY A 12 6.54 -11.40 -0.31
N ARG A 13 6.37 -12.18 -1.38
CA ARG A 13 5.81 -11.74 -2.67
C ARG A 13 4.70 -12.67 -3.18
N SER A 14 4.60 -13.86 -2.62
CA SER A 14 3.51 -14.79 -2.90
C SER A 14 2.63 -14.97 -1.67
N ALA A 15 1.35 -15.24 -1.86
CA ALA A 15 0.45 -15.64 -0.79
C ALA A 15 -0.59 -16.67 -1.28
N SER A 16 -0.98 -17.55 -0.38
CA SER A 16 -1.94 -18.63 -0.62
C SER A 16 -3.05 -18.58 0.40
N HIS A 17 -4.29 -18.73 -0.09
CA HIS A 17 -5.49 -18.79 0.73
C HIS A 17 -6.02 -20.24 0.81
N PRO A 18 -6.58 -20.69 1.94
CA PRO A 18 -7.13 -22.04 2.13
C PRO A 18 -8.18 -22.48 1.10
N SER A 19 -8.82 -21.52 0.42
CA SER A 19 -9.75 -21.81 -0.67
C SER A 19 -9.09 -22.31 -1.95
N GLY A 20 -7.75 -22.37 -1.99
CA GLY A 20 -6.98 -22.72 -3.18
C GLY A 20 -6.66 -21.53 -4.09
N PHE A 21 -7.02 -20.31 -3.68
CA PHE A 21 -6.63 -19.10 -4.40
C PHE A 21 -5.20 -18.70 -4.05
N THR A 22 -4.41 -18.35 -5.06
CA THR A 22 -3.03 -17.92 -4.92
C THR A 22 -2.85 -16.54 -5.53
N LEU A 23 -1.92 -15.78 -4.99
CA LEU A 23 -1.61 -14.43 -5.44
C LEU A 23 -0.11 -14.22 -5.45
N THR A 24 0.41 -13.66 -6.53
CA THR A 24 1.82 -13.29 -6.64
C THR A 24 1.94 -11.83 -7.04
N ILE A 25 2.84 -11.10 -6.38
CA ILE A 25 3.13 -9.70 -6.64
C ILE A 25 4.52 -9.59 -7.25
N GLU A 26 4.64 -8.76 -8.28
CA GLU A 26 5.93 -8.38 -8.85
C GLU A 26 6.32 -6.96 -8.46
N GLY A 27 7.63 -6.75 -8.30
CA GLY A 27 8.19 -5.47 -7.87
C GLY A 27 8.08 -5.25 -6.36
N ASN A 28 7.68 -4.04 -5.96
CA ASN A 28 7.61 -3.67 -4.56
C ASN A 28 6.26 -4.11 -3.95
N PRO A 29 6.22 -4.91 -2.88
CA PRO A 29 4.95 -5.31 -2.25
C PRO A 29 4.11 -4.15 -1.68
N LYS A 30 4.70 -2.95 -1.49
CA LYS A 30 3.95 -1.73 -1.15
C LYS A 30 3.35 -1.00 -2.36
N ASP A 31 4.01 -1.13 -3.50
CA ASP A 31 3.65 -0.46 -4.75
C ASP A 31 3.88 -1.49 -5.88
N PRO A 32 2.96 -2.46 -5.99
CA PRO A 32 3.15 -3.60 -6.88
C PRO A 32 3.13 -3.12 -8.31
N SER A 33 4.18 -3.43 -9.07
CA SER A 33 4.22 -3.10 -10.50
C SER A 33 3.26 -3.99 -11.29
N ALA A 34 3.05 -5.23 -10.82
CA ALA A 34 2.02 -6.12 -11.31
C ALA A 34 1.48 -7.00 -10.17
N VAL A 35 0.20 -7.35 -10.30
CA VAL A 35 -0.49 -8.31 -9.42
C VAL A 35 -0.99 -9.45 -10.29
N ASN A 36 -0.50 -10.65 -10.02
CA ASN A 36 -0.82 -11.87 -10.75
C ASN A 36 -1.73 -12.76 -9.89
N PRO A 37 -3.07 -12.62 -10.04
CA PRO A 37 -4.01 -13.52 -9.37
C PRO A 37 -4.02 -14.90 -10.02
N GLY A 38 -4.12 -15.94 -9.20
CA GLY A 38 -4.35 -17.30 -9.64
C GLY A 38 -5.80 -17.55 -10.04
N ARG A 39 -6.16 -18.83 -10.13
CA ARG A 39 -7.53 -19.22 -10.47
C ARG A 39 -8.46 -19.01 -9.27
N PHE A 40 -9.53 -18.25 -9.48
CA PHE A 40 -10.56 -18.08 -8.45
C PHE A 40 -11.30 -19.40 -8.19
N PRO A 41 -11.62 -19.71 -6.91
CA PRO A 41 -12.51 -20.80 -6.56
C PRO A 41 -13.87 -20.69 -7.27
N PRO A 42 -14.45 -21.81 -7.73
CA PRO A 42 -15.75 -21.80 -8.39
C PRO A 42 -16.85 -21.36 -7.41
N GLY A 43 -17.86 -20.67 -7.93
CA GLY A 43 -19.03 -20.25 -7.14
C GLY A 43 -18.85 -18.95 -6.35
N LEU A 44 -17.70 -18.27 -6.45
CA LEU A 44 -17.53 -16.94 -5.87
C LEU A 44 -18.17 -15.86 -6.75
N SER A 45 -18.96 -14.99 -6.12
CA SER A 45 -19.45 -13.77 -6.75
C SER A 45 -18.30 -12.80 -7.07
N ALA A 46 -18.51 -11.89 -8.02
CA ALA A 46 -17.50 -10.88 -8.38
C ALA A 46 -17.05 -10.04 -7.16
N ILE A 47 -17.97 -9.74 -6.24
CA ILE A 47 -17.66 -8.99 -5.01
C ILE A 47 -16.73 -9.80 -4.11
N GLU A 48 -16.97 -11.10 -3.96
CA GLU A 48 -16.10 -11.97 -3.15
C GLU A 48 -14.73 -12.17 -3.80
N GLN A 49 -14.66 -12.27 -5.13
CA GLN A 49 -13.39 -12.31 -5.85
C GLN A 49 -12.56 -11.05 -5.59
N VAL A 50 -13.17 -9.86 -5.64
CA VAL A 50 -12.51 -8.59 -5.35
C VAL A 50 -12.07 -8.50 -3.89
N ARG A 51 -12.92 -8.92 -2.94
CA ARG A 51 -12.54 -8.97 -1.52
C ARG A 51 -11.35 -9.90 -1.32
N LEU A 52 -11.40 -11.11 -1.86
CA LEU A 52 -10.32 -12.07 -1.76
C LEU A 52 -9.01 -11.48 -2.30
N LEU A 53 -9.05 -10.90 -3.50
CA LEU A 53 -7.88 -10.25 -4.09
C LEU A 53 -7.31 -9.15 -3.19
N ARG A 54 -8.18 -8.26 -2.68
CA ARG A 54 -7.76 -7.12 -1.86
C ARG A 54 -7.11 -7.58 -0.55
N HIS A 55 -7.72 -8.52 0.16
CA HIS A 55 -7.17 -9.03 1.42
C HIS A 55 -5.84 -9.76 1.18
N GLY A 56 -5.68 -10.44 0.05
CA GLY A 56 -4.40 -11.07 -0.33
C GLY A 56 -3.28 -10.07 -0.55
N VAL A 57 -3.55 -8.97 -1.26
CA VAL A 57 -2.56 -7.88 -1.44
C VAL A 57 -2.21 -7.24 -0.10
N GLU A 58 -3.21 -6.98 0.75
CA GLU A 58 -2.99 -6.41 2.10
C GLU A 58 -2.15 -7.34 2.99
N ALA A 59 -2.33 -8.66 2.90
CA ALA A 59 -1.53 -9.64 3.63
C ALA A 59 -0.06 -9.62 3.19
N ILE A 60 0.20 -9.61 1.88
CA ILE A 60 1.57 -9.54 1.34
C ILE A 60 2.24 -8.22 1.74
N ALA A 61 1.54 -7.09 1.58
CA ALA A 61 2.06 -5.77 1.95
C ALA A 61 2.36 -5.67 3.46
N SER A 62 1.55 -6.30 4.29
CA SER A 62 1.73 -6.34 5.75
C SER A 62 2.91 -7.22 6.15
N ALA A 63 3.06 -8.39 5.53
CA ALA A 63 4.22 -9.25 5.73
C ALA A 63 5.52 -8.55 5.31
N ALA A 64 5.53 -7.88 4.15
CA ALA A 64 6.70 -7.14 3.67
C ALA A 64 7.13 -6.00 4.62
N LYS A 65 6.19 -5.32 5.29
CA LYS A 65 6.50 -4.31 6.32
C LYS A 65 7.23 -4.89 7.53
N ARG A 66 7.02 -6.16 7.87
CA ARG A 66 7.69 -6.81 9.01
C ARG A 66 9.13 -7.20 8.68
N VAL A 67 9.46 -7.36 7.39
CA VAL A 67 10.80 -7.76 6.93
C VAL A 67 11.69 -6.55 6.59
N ALA A 68 11.10 -5.41 6.21
CA ALA A 68 11.88 -4.19 5.99
C ALA A 68 12.28 -3.54 7.34
N PRO A 69 13.57 -3.25 7.59
CA PRO A 69 13.94 -2.37 8.69
C PRO A 69 13.26 -1.01 8.47
N ALA A 70 12.73 -0.45 9.55
CA ALA A 70 12.00 0.81 9.57
C ALA A 70 12.82 1.95 8.94
N MET A 71 12.68 2.14 7.63
CA MET A 71 13.16 3.33 6.97
C MET A 71 12.22 4.47 7.39
N PRO A 72 12.73 5.53 8.04
CA PRO A 72 11.88 6.59 8.55
C PRO A 72 11.16 7.23 7.38
N LYS A 73 9.84 7.40 7.52
CA LYS A 73 9.05 8.24 6.62
C LYS A 73 9.66 9.65 6.72
N SER A 74 10.45 10.06 5.73
CA SER A 74 10.84 11.46 5.60
C SER A 74 9.57 12.30 5.67
N PRO A 75 9.44 13.22 6.63
CA PRO A 75 8.33 14.13 6.63
C PRO A 75 8.45 14.92 5.32
N SER A 76 7.35 14.94 4.58
CA SER A 76 7.17 15.78 3.41
C SER A 76 7.59 17.21 3.78
N ASP A 77 8.78 17.61 3.37
CA ASP A 77 9.25 18.99 3.35
C ASP A 77 8.39 19.70 2.30
N ARG A 78 7.20 20.14 2.71
CA ARG A 78 6.41 21.07 1.92
C ARG A 78 7.13 22.40 2.07
N PRO A 79 7.66 23.00 0.99
CA PRO A 79 8.19 24.35 1.09
C PRO A 79 7.02 25.26 1.49
N VAL A 80 7.10 25.84 2.68
CA VAL A 80 6.17 26.87 3.12
C VAL A 80 6.32 28.03 2.14
N LEU A 81 5.29 28.28 1.32
CA LEU A 81 5.21 29.49 0.50
C LEU A 81 5.24 30.68 1.46
N SER A 82 6.43 31.25 1.65
CA SER A 82 6.63 32.50 2.38
C SER A 82 6.08 33.65 1.54
N ILE A 83 4.78 33.88 1.62
CA ILE A 83 4.14 35.07 1.07
C ILE A 83 4.55 36.24 1.97
N LYS A 84 5.66 36.87 1.60
CA LYS A 84 6.17 38.12 2.18
C LYS A 84 5.15 39.23 1.85
N ARG A 85 4.16 39.46 2.73
CA ARG A 85 3.32 40.67 2.66
C ARG A 85 4.22 41.86 2.96
N LYS A 86 4.51 42.66 1.92
CA LYS A 86 5.11 43.98 2.07
C LYS A 86 4.01 44.94 2.52
N SER A 87 3.97 45.25 3.80
CA SER A 87 3.16 46.37 4.31
C SER A 87 3.78 47.70 3.85
N PRO A 88 2.97 48.65 3.34
CA PRO A 88 3.40 50.03 3.14
C PRO A 88 2.98 50.86 4.35
N ASP A 89 3.93 51.40 5.11
CA ASP A 89 3.61 52.48 6.05
C ASP A 89 4.65 53.59 5.95
N ALA A 90 4.12 54.76 5.62
CA ALA A 90 4.78 56.04 5.59
C ALA A 90 5.27 56.45 6.99
N LYS A 91 6.29 57.33 7.05
CA LYS A 91 6.30 58.60 7.84
C LYS A 91 7.73 59.18 7.93
N THR A 92 7.95 60.30 7.21
CA THR A 92 8.90 61.43 7.44
C THR A 92 8.79 61.93 8.91
N PRO A 93 9.68 62.74 9.55
CA PRO A 93 10.75 63.60 9.01
C PRO A 93 12.04 63.77 9.87
N ALA A 94 12.99 64.56 9.38
CA ALA A 94 13.81 65.51 10.16
C ALA A 94 14.26 66.66 9.23
#